data_AF-A0A093EUS7-F1
#
_entry.id   AF-A0A093EUS7-F1
#
_cell.length_a   1.000
_cell.length_b   1.000
_cell.length_c   1.000
_cell.angle_alpha   90.00
_cell.angle_beta   90.00
_cell.angle_gamma   90.00
#
_symmetry.space_group_name_H-M   'P 1'
#
loop_
_entity.id
_entity.type
_entity.pdbx_description
1 polymer ?
#
loop_
_entity_poly.entity_id
_entity_poly.type
_entity_poly.pdbx_seq_one_letter_code
_entity_poly.pdbx_strand_id
1 'polypeptide(L)'
;KVYKDEKTVVIKDKYPKARYHWLILPWDPISSLKSVTRDHLELLEHMHEVGQKMIEQCPARESLEFRLGYHAIPSMSQLHLHVISQDFDSPALKTKKHWNSFTTDFFLNSEDVIEMVRSKGKVKVKDHVSELLKLPLRCHRCKQQLSTIPQLKEHLRKHW
;
A
#
# COMPACT_ATOMS: atom_id res chain seq x y z
N LYS A 1 12.72 5.42 12.19
CA LYS A 1 12.17 6.65 11.59
C LYS A 1 13.09 7.08 10.47
N VAL A 2 12.56 7.44 9.29
CA VAL A 2 13.38 7.74 8.09
C VAL A 2 13.27 9.21 7.69
N TYR A 3 12.08 9.80 7.81
CA TYR A 3 11.82 11.22 7.53
C TYR A 3 10.69 11.73 8.45
N LYS A 4 10.65 13.04 8.70
CA LYS A 4 9.51 13.73 9.35
C LYS A 4 9.41 15.16 8.85
N ASP A 5 8.18 15.67 8.86
CA ASP A 5 7.88 17.09 8.77
C ASP A 5 6.76 17.44 9.77
N GLU A 6 6.18 18.64 9.59
CA GLU A 6 5.12 19.19 10.43
C GLU A 6 3.80 18.42 10.33
N LYS A 7 3.55 17.69 9.23
CA LYS A 7 2.28 16.98 8.96
C LYS A 7 2.40 15.47 9.12
N THR A 8 3.56 14.89 8.84
CA THR A 8 3.74 13.44 8.71
C THR A 8 5.06 12.91 9.25
N VAL A 9 5.09 11.59 9.48
CA VAL A 9 6.29 10.82 9.74
C VAL A 9 6.39 9.61 8.82
N VAL A 10 7.59 9.34 8.34
CA VAL A 10 7.91 8.15 7.54
C VAL A 10 8.67 7.16 8.41
N ILE A 11 8.18 5.92 8.44
CA ILE A 11 8.84 4.79 9.09
C ILE A 11 9.00 3.64 8.11
N LYS A 12 9.99 2.78 8.34
CA LYS A 12 10.05 1.47 7.66
C LYS A 12 8.99 0.57 8.28
N ASP A 13 8.26 -0.18 7.46
CA ASP A 13 7.36 -1.21 7.96
C ASP A 13 8.18 -2.26 8.73
N LYS A 14 7.73 -2.65 9.92
CA LYS A 14 8.41 -3.64 10.78
C LYS A 14 8.42 -5.04 10.15
N TYR A 15 7.42 -5.34 9.33
CA TYR A 15 7.24 -6.61 8.63
C TYR A 15 7.04 -6.34 7.12
N PRO A 16 8.08 -5.84 6.42
CA PRO A 16 7.96 -5.36 5.05
C PRO A 16 7.49 -6.49 4.12
N LYS A 17 6.62 -6.21 3.14
CA LYS A 17 6.11 -7.26 2.21
C LYS A 17 6.87 -7.32 0.88
N ALA A 18 7.80 -6.41 0.68
CA ALA A 18 8.73 -6.32 -0.45
C ALA A 18 10.09 -5.80 0.04
N ARG A 19 11.09 -5.68 -0.84
CA ARG A 19 12.41 -5.12 -0.50
C ARG A 19 12.33 -3.74 0.13
N TYR A 20 11.42 -2.90 -0.37
CA TYR A 20 11.16 -1.58 0.15
C TYR A 20 9.70 -1.45 0.55
N HIS A 21 9.47 -1.16 1.83
CA HIS A 21 8.12 -0.93 2.36
C HIS A 21 8.18 0.10 3.48
N TRP A 22 7.63 1.29 3.20
CA TRP A 22 7.49 2.37 4.17
C TRP A 22 6.03 2.64 4.47
N LEU A 23 5.81 3.22 5.65
CA LEU A 23 4.53 3.74 6.09
C LEU A 23 4.69 5.23 6.31
N ILE A 24 3.80 6.01 5.70
CA ILE A 24 3.65 7.44 5.95
C ILE A 24 2.44 7.60 6.85
N LEU A 25 2.64 8.17 8.02
CA LEU A 25 1.60 8.38 9.01
C LEU A 25 1.42 9.89 9.25
N PRO A 26 0.18 10.40 9.24
CA PRO A 26 -0.09 11.75 9.68
C PRO A 26 0.07 11.87 11.19
N TRP A 27 0.43 13.06 11.67
CA TRP A 27 0.34 13.39 13.09
C TRP A 27 -1.11 13.51 13.56
N ASP A 28 -2.00 13.92 12.65
CA ASP A 28 -3.44 13.97 12.89
C ASP A 28 -4.00 12.56 13.16
N PRO A 29 -4.81 12.36 14.21
CA PRO A 29 -5.27 11.04 14.63
C PRO A 29 -6.48 10.56 13.80
N ILE A 30 -6.26 10.33 12.50
CA ILE A 30 -7.29 9.80 11.59
C ILE A 30 -7.34 8.29 11.74
N SER A 31 -8.46 7.74 12.23
CA SER A 31 -8.54 6.30 12.54
C SER A 31 -8.40 5.38 11.32
N SER A 32 -9.00 5.76 10.18
CA SER A 32 -9.07 4.95 8.96
C SER A 32 -9.53 5.77 7.75
N LEU A 33 -9.46 5.18 6.55
CA LEU A 33 -10.01 5.77 5.32
C LEU A 33 -11.50 6.13 5.42
N LYS A 34 -12.29 5.47 6.28
CA LYS A 34 -13.72 5.78 6.45
C LYS A 34 -13.94 7.12 7.16
N SER A 35 -12.97 7.58 7.95
CA SER A 35 -13.02 8.87 8.66
C SER A 35 -12.50 10.03 7.81
N VAL A 36 -11.97 9.75 6.62
CA VAL A 36 -11.44 10.77 5.72
C VAL A 36 -12.60 11.57 5.10
N THR A 37 -12.51 12.88 5.24
CA THR A 37 -13.42 13.89 4.68
C THR A 37 -12.68 14.82 3.73
N ARG A 38 -13.40 15.77 3.11
CA ARG A 38 -12.82 16.80 2.24
C ARG A 38 -11.75 17.67 2.93
N ASP A 39 -11.87 17.89 4.23
CA ASP A 39 -10.92 18.69 5.01
C ASP A 39 -9.53 18.04 5.08
N HIS A 40 -9.46 16.74 4.84
CA HIS A 40 -8.21 15.97 4.84
C HIS A 40 -7.55 15.91 3.46
N LEU A 41 -8.10 16.55 2.43
CA LEU A 41 -7.61 16.43 1.05
C LEU A 41 -6.15 16.88 0.93
N GLU A 42 -5.81 18.04 1.48
CA GLU A 42 -4.44 18.58 1.47
C GLU A 42 -3.45 17.64 2.18
N LEU A 43 -3.88 16.99 3.26
CA LEU A 43 -3.06 16.03 3.98
C LEU A 43 -2.79 14.77 3.14
N LEU A 44 -3.81 14.26 2.42
CA LEU A 44 -3.63 13.10 1.55
C LEU A 44 -2.70 13.38 0.37
N GLU A 45 -2.81 14.57 -0.22
CA GLU A 45 -1.92 15.05 -1.28
C GLU A 45 -0.49 15.17 -0.76
N HIS A 46 -0.31 15.80 0.41
CA HIS A 46 1.00 15.88 1.07
C HIS A 46 1.59 14.49 1.36
N MET A 47 0.81 13.56 1.88
CA MET A 47 1.26 12.18 2.12
C MET A 47 1.71 11.50 0.82
N HIS A 48 0.99 11.72 -0.29
CA HIS A 48 1.37 11.20 -1.60
C HIS A 48 2.70 11.77 -2.10
N GLU A 49 2.87 13.10 -2.04
CA GLU A 49 4.11 13.78 -2.41
C GLU A 49 5.30 13.31 -1.59
N VAL A 50 5.13 13.14 -0.27
CA VAL A 50 6.16 12.56 0.60
C VAL A 50 6.51 11.15 0.14
N GLY A 51 5.53 10.35 -0.27
CA GLY A 51 5.75 9.01 -0.81
C GLY A 51 6.51 9.01 -2.14
N GLN A 52 6.21 9.95 -3.04
CA GLN A 52 6.95 10.13 -4.29
C GLN A 52 8.41 10.51 -4.01
N LYS A 53 8.66 11.47 -3.11
CA LYS A 53 10.02 11.84 -2.67
C LYS A 53 10.78 10.65 -2.09
N MET A 54 10.12 9.78 -1.32
CA MET A 54 10.73 8.56 -0.79
C MET A 54 11.15 7.59 -1.89
N ILE A 55 10.39 7.51 -3.00
CA ILE A 55 10.74 6.69 -4.17
C ILE A 55 11.90 7.33 -4.94
N GLU A 56 11.86 8.64 -5.18
CA GLU A 56 12.93 9.37 -5.88
C GLU A 56 14.30 9.25 -5.18
N GLN A 57 14.30 9.19 -3.86
CA GLN A 57 15.51 9.01 -3.05
C GLN A 57 15.91 7.54 -2.88
N CYS A 58 15.11 6.60 -3.39
CA CYS A 58 15.42 5.18 -3.29
C CYS A 58 16.49 4.78 -4.33
N PRO A 59 17.60 4.14 -3.92
CA PRO A 59 18.64 3.69 -4.86
C PRO A 59 18.13 2.69 -5.91
N ALA A 60 17.03 2.00 -5.62
CA ALA A 60 16.42 1.03 -6.52
C ALA A 60 15.27 1.62 -7.36
N ARG A 61 15.09 2.96 -7.41
CA ARG A 61 13.96 3.59 -8.13
C ARG A 61 13.91 3.26 -9.62
N GLU A 62 15.06 3.02 -10.23
CA GLU A 62 15.16 2.75 -11.68
C GLU A 62 14.97 1.25 -12.01
N SER A 63 15.18 0.37 -11.03
CA SER A 63 15.09 -1.09 -11.21
C SER A 63 13.81 -1.70 -10.62
N LEU A 64 13.13 -0.98 -9.73
CA LEU A 64 11.90 -1.46 -9.08
C LEU A 64 10.76 -0.48 -9.32
N GLU A 65 9.61 -1.04 -9.67
CA GLU A 65 8.35 -0.29 -9.64
C GLU A 65 7.83 -0.17 -8.21
N PHE A 66 7.15 0.93 -7.92
CA PHE A 66 6.56 1.21 -6.63
C PHE A 66 5.07 1.50 -6.77
N ARG A 67 4.31 1.22 -5.71
CA ARG A 67 2.93 1.69 -5.56
C ARG A 67 2.75 2.41 -4.25
N LEU A 68 1.91 3.44 -4.30
CA LEU A 68 1.45 4.19 -3.14
C LEU A 68 -0.04 3.89 -2.94
N GLY A 69 -0.43 3.49 -1.75
CA GLY A 69 -1.84 3.27 -1.48
C GLY A 69 -2.18 2.80 -0.08
N TYR A 70 -3.46 2.51 0.09
CA TYR A 70 -4.08 2.22 1.38
C TYR A 70 -4.78 0.87 1.35
N HIS A 71 -4.76 0.17 2.47
CA HIS A 71 -5.65 -0.97 2.65
C HIS A 71 -7.08 -0.51 2.87
N ALA A 72 -8.03 -1.07 2.12
CA ALA A 72 -9.46 -0.79 2.21
C ALA A 72 -10.03 -0.98 3.62
N ILE A 73 -9.54 -2.01 4.32
CA ILE A 73 -9.77 -2.22 5.75
C ILE A 73 -8.39 -2.22 6.43
N PRO A 74 -8.07 -1.23 7.28
CA PRO A 74 -6.76 -1.14 7.88
C PRO A 74 -6.55 -2.27 8.90
N SER A 75 -5.29 -2.72 9.02
CA SER A 75 -4.90 -3.74 10.00
C SER A 75 -4.56 -3.15 11.38
N MET A 76 -4.38 -1.83 11.44
CA MET A 76 -4.08 -1.06 12.64
C MET A 76 -5.05 0.13 12.69
N SER A 77 -5.39 0.59 13.89
CA SER A 77 -5.99 1.92 14.04
C SER A 77 -4.93 2.96 13.70
N GLN A 78 -5.30 4.01 12.97
CA GLN A 78 -4.48 5.06 12.37
C GLN A 78 -4.26 4.85 10.86
N LEU A 79 -4.65 5.88 10.10
CA LEU A 79 -4.39 6.02 8.68
C LEU A 79 -2.89 5.94 8.40
N HIS A 80 -2.51 5.13 7.43
CA HIS A 80 -1.13 5.05 6.95
C HIS A 80 -1.13 4.77 5.46
N LEU A 81 -0.34 5.54 4.72
CA LEU A 81 -0.07 5.32 3.31
C LEU A 81 1.10 4.34 3.20
N HIS A 82 0.89 3.24 2.48
CA HIS A 82 1.95 2.32 2.11
C HIS A 82 2.71 2.87 0.91
N VAL A 83 4.03 2.88 1.00
CA VAL A 83 4.93 3.05 -0.16
C VAL A 83 5.69 1.74 -0.29
N ILE A 84 5.38 0.96 -1.32
CA ILE A 84 5.83 -0.44 -1.44
C ILE A 84 6.35 -0.77 -2.83
N SER A 85 7.55 -1.35 -2.91
CA SER A 85 8.09 -1.88 -4.16
C SER A 85 7.33 -3.13 -4.61
N GLN A 86 7.22 -3.33 -5.92
CA GLN A 86 6.39 -4.39 -6.52
C GLN A 86 7.14 -5.73 -6.72
N ASP A 87 8.38 -5.87 -6.23
CA ASP A 87 9.11 -7.15 -6.26
C ASP A 87 8.49 -8.21 -5.33
N PHE A 88 7.88 -7.77 -4.22
CA PHE A 88 7.33 -8.63 -3.16
C PHE A 88 8.32 -9.68 -2.64
N ASP A 89 9.61 -9.37 -2.70
CA ASP A 89 10.71 -10.21 -2.22
C ASP A 89 10.96 -9.92 -0.74
N SER A 90 10.26 -10.67 0.12
CA SER A 90 10.42 -10.54 1.57
C SER A 90 10.12 -11.84 2.33
N PRO A 91 10.88 -12.17 3.39
CA PRO A 91 10.55 -13.26 4.31
C PRO A 91 9.24 -13.02 5.09
N ALA A 92 8.76 -11.78 5.23
CA ALA A 92 7.51 -11.46 5.92
C ALA A 92 6.25 -11.57 5.04
N LEU A 93 6.41 -11.81 3.73
CA LEU A 93 5.31 -12.23 2.86
C LEU A 93 5.01 -13.72 3.06
N LYS A 94 4.16 -14.02 4.05
CA LYS A 94 3.91 -15.39 4.54
C LYS A 94 2.55 -15.99 4.16
N THR A 95 1.55 -15.17 3.89
CA THR A 95 0.16 -15.65 3.78
C THR A 95 -0.53 -15.12 2.53
N LYS A 96 -1.57 -15.84 2.10
CA LYS A 96 -2.47 -15.39 1.03
C LYS A 96 -3.09 -14.02 1.32
N LYS A 97 -3.44 -13.77 2.59
CA LYS A 97 -3.94 -12.47 3.04
C LYS A 97 -2.91 -11.36 2.78
N HIS A 98 -1.63 -11.59 3.09
CA HIS A 98 -0.59 -10.60 2.82
C HIS A 98 -0.44 -10.35 1.31
N TRP A 99 -0.53 -11.39 0.48
CA TRP A 99 -0.46 -11.20 -0.98
C TRP A 99 -1.64 -10.37 -1.49
N ASN A 100 -2.85 -10.88 -1.25
CA ASN A 100 -4.08 -10.29 -1.78
C ASN A 100 -4.33 -8.89 -1.24
N SER A 101 -3.83 -8.53 -0.04
CA SER A 101 -4.01 -7.18 0.49
C SER A 101 -3.26 -6.11 -0.31
N PHE A 102 -2.22 -6.46 -1.08
CA PHE A 102 -1.48 -5.52 -1.93
C PHE A 102 -1.76 -5.69 -3.43
N THR A 103 -2.20 -6.87 -3.86
CA THR A 103 -2.31 -7.22 -5.29
C THR A 103 -3.75 -7.38 -5.80
N THR A 104 -4.74 -6.88 -5.06
CA THR A 104 -6.15 -6.85 -5.45
C THR A 104 -6.72 -5.45 -5.20
N ASP A 105 -7.99 -5.23 -5.55
CA ASP A 105 -8.76 -4.01 -5.20
C ASP A 105 -8.87 -3.76 -3.68
N PHE A 106 -8.36 -4.65 -2.83
CA PHE A 106 -8.17 -4.39 -1.41
C PHE A 106 -7.13 -3.28 -1.17
N PHE A 107 -6.19 -3.08 -2.10
CA PHE A 107 -5.21 -1.99 -2.08
C PHE A 107 -5.68 -0.85 -2.97
N LEU A 108 -6.15 0.23 -2.36
CA LEU A 108 -6.63 1.43 -3.04
C LEU A 108 -5.44 2.33 -3.38
N ASN A 109 -5.24 2.69 -4.65
CA ASN A 109 -4.15 3.59 -5.01
C ASN A 109 -4.37 4.98 -4.39
N SER A 110 -3.27 5.64 -4.03
CA SER A 110 -3.32 6.93 -3.37
C SER A 110 -4.02 8.01 -4.21
N GLU A 111 -3.76 8.06 -5.51
CA GLU A 111 -4.36 9.03 -6.43
C GLU A 111 -5.88 8.82 -6.56
N ASP A 112 -6.32 7.56 -6.66
CA ASP A 112 -7.74 7.21 -6.69
C ASP A 112 -8.45 7.66 -5.39
N VAL A 113 -7.78 7.51 -4.24
CA VAL A 113 -8.31 7.97 -2.94
C VAL A 113 -8.42 9.49 -2.89
N ILE A 114 -7.39 10.21 -3.34
CA ILE A 114 -7.39 11.68 -3.45
C ILE A 114 -8.55 12.13 -4.34
N GLU A 115 -8.70 11.53 -5.52
CA GLU A 115 -9.77 11.89 -6.47
C GLU A 115 -11.16 11.57 -5.92
N MET A 116 -11.33 10.45 -5.20
CA MET A 116 -12.60 10.15 -4.52
C MET A 116 -12.96 11.20 -3.47
N VAL A 117 -12.00 11.68 -2.68
CA VAL A 117 -12.23 12.71 -1.66
C VAL A 117 -12.50 14.07 -2.32
N ARG A 118 -11.75 14.41 -3.38
CA ARG A 118 -11.92 15.64 -4.16
C ARG A 118 -13.32 15.75 -4.76
N SER A 119 -13.76 14.69 -5.44
CA SER A 119 -15.04 14.64 -6.17
C SER A 119 -16.26 14.36 -5.29
N LYS A 120 -16.15 13.48 -4.29
CA LYS A 120 -17.29 12.98 -3.49
C LYS A 120 -17.23 13.37 -2.01
N GLY A 121 -16.16 14.02 -1.56
CA GLY A 121 -15.95 14.43 -0.17
C GLY A 121 -15.61 13.30 0.81
N LYS A 122 -15.53 12.05 0.33
CA LYS A 122 -15.28 10.86 1.15
C LYS A 122 -14.74 9.70 0.32
N VAL A 123 -14.06 8.77 0.99
CA VAL A 123 -13.61 7.52 0.40
C VAL A 123 -14.76 6.51 0.35
N LYS A 124 -15.03 5.93 -0.82
CA LYS A 124 -15.96 4.81 -0.96
C LYS A 124 -15.19 3.50 -1.05
N VAL A 125 -15.40 2.63 -0.07
CA VAL A 125 -14.88 1.26 -0.08
C VAL A 125 -16.00 0.33 -0.55
N LYS A 126 -15.70 -0.58 -1.49
CA LYS A 126 -16.67 -1.57 -1.97
C LYS A 126 -17.12 -2.48 -0.82
N ASP A 127 -18.39 -2.88 -0.85
CA ASP A 127 -18.90 -3.90 0.08
C ASP A 127 -18.19 -5.24 -0.17
N HIS A 128 -18.12 -6.07 0.87
CA HIS A 128 -17.48 -7.41 0.83
C HIS A 128 -16.01 -7.42 0.37
N VAL A 129 -15.28 -6.31 0.52
CA VAL A 129 -13.85 -6.21 0.17
C VAL A 129 -12.99 -7.25 0.91
N SER A 130 -13.44 -7.76 2.06
CA SER A 130 -12.78 -8.85 2.79
C SER A 130 -12.68 -10.16 2.00
N GLU A 131 -13.60 -10.41 1.05
CA GLU A 131 -13.58 -11.60 0.21
C GLU A 131 -12.39 -11.59 -0.78
N LEU A 132 -11.90 -10.40 -1.15
CA LEU A 132 -10.71 -10.25 -1.97
C LEU A 132 -9.48 -10.90 -1.32
N LEU A 133 -9.41 -10.90 0.01
CA LEU A 133 -8.31 -11.52 0.76
C LEU A 133 -8.29 -13.05 0.63
N LYS A 134 -9.42 -13.67 0.24
CA LYS A 134 -9.56 -15.14 0.09
C LYS A 134 -9.28 -15.65 -1.32
N LEU A 135 -9.19 -14.74 -2.30
CA LEU A 135 -8.98 -15.08 -3.71
C LEU A 135 -7.77 -16.01 -3.93
N PRO A 136 -7.78 -16.83 -4.99
CA PRO A 136 -6.61 -17.62 -5.38
C PRO A 136 -5.37 -16.74 -5.57
N LEU A 137 -4.18 -17.28 -5.26
CA LEU A 137 -2.94 -16.54 -5.48
C LEU A 137 -2.72 -16.36 -6.97
N ARG A 138 -2.67 -15.11 -7.43
CA ARG A 138 -2.44 -14.76 -8.82
C ARG A 138 -1.28 -13.78 -8.92
N CYS A 139 -0.32 -14.05 -9.80
CA CYS A 139 0.81 -13.16 -10.06
C CYS A 139 0.30 -11.78 -10.53
N HIS A 140 0.82 -10.70 -9.95
CA HIS A 140 0.40 -9.35 -10.32
C HIS A 140 0.92 -8.93 -11.71
N ARG A 141 2.00 -9.57 -12.19
CA ARG A 141 2.59 -9.36 -13.53
C ARG A 141 1.88 -10.17 -14.61
N CYS A 142 2.13 -11.48 -14.67
CA CYS A 142 1.65 -12.34 -15.76
C CYS A 142 0.29 -13.01 -15.51
N LYS A 143 -0.35 -12.75 -14.37
CA LYS A 143 -1.66 -13.30 -14.00
C LYS A 143 -1.73 -14.84 -13.87
N GLN A 144 -0.59 -15.54 -13.85
CA GLN A 144 -0.52 -16.98 -13.54
C GLN A 144 -1.06 -17.24 -12.13
N GLN A 145 -1.85 -18.31 -11.98
CA GLN A 145 -2.33 -18.77 -10.68
C GLN A 145 -1.35 -19.75 -10.04
N LEU A 146 -1.12 -19.60 -8.74
CA LEU A 146 -0.22 -20.43 -7.93
C LEU A 146 -1.01 -21.04 -6.77
N SER A 147 -0.64 -22.24 -6.32
CA SER A 147 -1.40 -22.91 -5.25
C SER A 147 -0.90 -22.55 -3.84
N THR A 148 0.37 -22.16 -3.70
CA THR A 148 0.99 -21.87 -2.39
C THR A 148 1.87 -20.62 -2.42
N ILE A 149 2.12 -20.02 -1.23
CA ILE A 149 3.02 -18.87 -1.09
C ILE A 149 4.47 -19.20 -1.48
N PRO A 150 5.07 -20.34 -1.10
CA PRO A 150 6.41 -20.70 -1.56
C PRO A 150 6.53 -20.75 -3.08
N GLN A 151 5.57 -21.38 -3.77
CA GLN A 151 5.54 -21.42 -5.24
C GLN A 151 5.37 -20.03 -5.85
N LEU A 152 4.55 -19.18 -5.25
CA LEU A 152 4.41 -17.79 -5.66
C LEU A 152 5.71 -17.03 -5.52
N LYS A 153 6.41 -17.15 -4.39
CA LYS A 153 7.69 -16.48 -4.17
C LYS A 153 8.75 -16.92 -5.18
N GLU A 154 8.82 -18.22 -5.46
CA GLU A 154 9.73 -18.74 -6.49
C GLU A 154 9.35 -18.22 -7.89
N HIS A 155 8.05 -18.17 -8.20
CA HIS A 155 7.56 -17.62 -9.45
C HIS A 155 7.91 -16.13 -9.62
N LEU A 156 7.85 -15.32 -8.55
CA LEU A 156 8.13 -13.89 -8.60
C LEU A 156 9.58 -13.57 -8.99
N ARG A 157 10.53 -14.47 -8.71
CA ARG A 157 11.94 -14.32 -9.10
C ARG A 157 12.16 -14.20 -10.61
N LYS A 158 11.18 -14.66 -11.40
CA LYS A 158 11.20 -14.57 -12.87
C LYS A 158 10.83 -13.18 -13.41
N HIS A 159 10.35 -12.29 -12.55
CA HIS A 159 9.89 -10.95 -12.91
C HIS A 159 10.71 -9.84 -12.23
N TRP A 160 11.87 -10.19 -11.66
CA TRP A 160 12.81 -9.23 -11.07
C TRP A 160 13.77 -8.67 -12.11
#